data_AF-A0A9X3BXP6-F1
#
_entry.id   AF-A0A9X3BXP6-F1
#
_cell.length_a   1.000
_cell.length_b   1.000
_cell.length_c   1.000
_cell.angle_alpha   90.00
_cell.angle_beta   90.00
_cell.angle_gamma   90.00
#
_symmetry.space_group_name_H-M   'P 1'
#
loop_
_entity.id
_entity.type
_entity.pdbx_description
1 polymer ?
#
loop_
_entity_poly.entity_id
_entity_poly.type
_entity_poly.pdbx_seq_one_letter_code
_entity_poly.pdbx_strand_id
1 'polypeptide(L)'
;MSTVATTPDTNAVAALRSPAVIRERARHLLDRARSGGSPWFAVRDDALPHAAAEVAAVTRKRFPDLRIPYHSRWRHFEAGGVDRRQRLESRLPATDPAARARTMIDLTVVSVLLDAGAGPDWEFHEDGRTFTRSEGLAVAGLHAFEAGLFSSDPDDPYRVDAAALRALTTDALAGAFQAGPDNPLLGLDGRAALLRRLGAALAARP
;
A
#
# COMPACT_ATOMS: atom_id res chain seq x y z
N MET A 1 -22.60 37.51 6.23
CA MET A 1 -21.13 37.48 6.17
C MET A 1 -20.74 36.49 5.10
N SER A 2 -20.34 36.97 3.91
CA SER A 2 -19.86 36.11 2.82
C SER A 2 -18.48 35.56 3.15
N THR A 3 -18.36 34.24 3.22
CA THR A 3 -17.09 33.52 3.21
C THR A 3 -16.45 33.67 1.83
N VAL A 4 -15.41 34.49 1.74
CA VAL A 4 -14.54 34.52 0.56
C VAL A 4 -13.79 33.19 0.52
N ALA A 5 -14.12 32.36 -0.47
CA ALA A 5 -13.32 31.18 -0.79
C ALA A 5 -11.98 31.68 -1.36
N THR A 6 -10.95 31.72 -0.53
CA THR A 6 -9.56 31.94 -0.98
C THR A 6 -9.17 30.81 -1.91
N THR A 7 -9.15 31.10 -3.21
CA THR A 7 -8.56 30.22 -4.22
C THR A 7 -7.08 30.04 -3.84
N PRO A 8 -6.56 28.81 -3.71
CA PRO A 8 -5.15 28.62 -3.37
C PRO A 8 -4.29 29.26 -4.45
N ASP A 9 -3.32 30.09 -4.06
CA ASP A 9 -2.33 30.59 -4.99
C ASP A 9 -1.55 29.40 -5.57
N THR A 10 -1.74 29.15 -6.86
CA THR A 10 -1.10 28.04 -7.60
C THR A 10 0.42 28.07 -7.46
N ASN A 11 1.02 29.25 -7.31
CA ASN A 11 2.46 29.40 -7.07
C ASN A 11 2.86 28.91 -5.67
N ALA A 12 2.03 29.18 -4.66
CA ALA A 12 2.26 28.68 -3.31
C ALA A 12 2.14 27.15 -3.25
N VAL A 13 1.16 26.55 -3.95
CA VAL A 13 1.02 25.09 -4.02
C VAL A 13 2.20 24.44 -4.74
N ALA A 14 2.64 25.01 -5.86
CA ALA A 14 3.81 24.52 -6.58
C ALA A 14 5.09 24.61 -5.72
N ALA A 15 5.27 25.71 -4.98
CA ALA A 15 6.37 25.88 -4.05
C ALA A 15 6.33 24.83 -2.92
N LEU A 16 5.19 24.59 -2.28
CA LEU A 16 5.06 23.59 -1.22
C LEU A 16 5.29 22.14 -1.69
N ARG A 17 5.11 21.87 -2.99
CA ARG A 17 5.38 20.56 -3.61
C ARG A 17 6.82 20.39 -4.09
N SER A 18 7.63 21.45 -4.06
CA SER A 18 9.05 21.38 -4.44
C SER A 18 9.84 20.54 -3.42
N PRO A 19 10.67 19.57 -3.86
CA PRO A 19 11.56 18.83 -2.97
C PRO A 19 12.51 19.72 -2.16
N ALA A 20 12.90 20.88 -2.70
CA ALA A 20 13.75 21.83 -1.99
C ALA A 20 13.03 22.43 -0.78
N VAL A 21 11.80 22.89 -0.98
CA VAL A 21 10.97 23.47 0.09
C VAL A 21 10.59 22.41 1.12
N ILE A 22 10.26 21.19 0.69
CA ILE A 22 9.99 20.07 1.61
C ILE A 22 11.20 19.81 2.52
N ARG A 23 12.42 19.76 1.95
CA ARG A 23 13.65 19.58 2.75
C ARG A 23 13.90 20.73 3.70
N GLU A 24 13.69 21.97 3.26
CA GLU A 24 13.84 23.16 4.11
C GLU A 24 12.88 23.11 5.31
N ARG A 25 11.59 22.86 5.06
CA ARG A 25 10.58 22.78 6.12
C ARG A 25 10.82 21.60 7.07
N ALA A 26 11.25 20.46 6.55
CA ALA A 26 11.64 19.32 7.39
C ALA A 26 12.84 19.63 8.30
N ARG A 27 13.84 20.38 7.81
CA ARG A 27 14.96 20.84 8.64
C ARG A 27 14.51 21.75 9.78
N HIS A 28 13.59 22.68 9.52
CA HIS A 28 13.03 23.52 10.59
C HIS A 28 12.35 22.69 11.69
N LEU A 29 11.64 21.62 11.34
CA LEU A 29 11.05 20.71 12.34
C LEU A 29 12.13 19.94 13.12
N LEU A 30 13.19 19.49 12.44
CA LEU A 30 14.32 18.80 13.08
C LEU A 30 15.06 19.72 14.06
N ASP A 31 15.37 20.96 13.66
CA ASP A 31 16.08 21.93 14.49
C ASP A 31 15.22 22.35 15.70
N ARG A 32 13.90 22.48 15.50
CA ARG A 32 12.95 22.68 16.60
C ARG A 32 12.95 21.52 17.59
N ALA A 33 13.00 20.27 17.11
CA ALA A 33 13.06 19.11 18.00
C ALA A 33 14.40 19.01 18.74
N ARG A 34 15.52 19.32 18.07
CA ARG A 34 16.87 19.38 18.68
C ARG A 34 17.00 20.45 19.76
N SER A 35 16.34 21.60 19.57
CA SER A 35 16.32 22.69 20.55
C SER A 35 15.31 22.48 21.69
N GLY A 36 14.65 21.32 21.77
CA GLY A 36 13.66 21.02 22.82
C GLY A 36 12.31 21.73 22.62
N GLY A 37 12.08 22.38 21.49
CA GLY A 37 10.84 23.10 21.18
C GLY A 37 9.68 22.22 20.70
N SER A 38 9.85 20.90 20.73
CA SER A 38 8.84 19.91 20.33
C SER A 38 8.32 19.15 21.55
N PRO A 39 7.01 19.11 21.81
CA PRO A 39 6.44 18.30 22.89
C PRO A 39 6.33 16.81 22.53
N TRP A 40 6.54 16.46 21.26
CA TRP A 40 6.31 15.10 20.74
C TRP A 40 7.59 14.32 20.45
N PHE A 41 8.70 15.03 20.19
CA PHE A 41 9.94 14.42 19.73
C PHE A 41 11.14 15.07 20.42
N ALA A 42 12.04 14.23 20.91
CA ALA A 42 13.39 14.61 21.33
C ALA A 42 14.40 13.96 20.39
N VAL A 43 15.42 14.71 19.98
CA VAL A 43 16.48 14.21 19.09
C VAL A 43 17.74 13.98 19.92
N ARG A 44 18.25 12.74 19.86
CA ARG A 44 19.48 12.32 20.53
C ARG A 44 20.54 12.00 19.48
N ASP A 45 21.29 13.02 19.08
CA ASP A 45 22.33 12.86 18.05
C ASP A 45 23.45 11.89 18.52
N ASP A 46 23.69 11.80 19.83
CA ASP A 46 24.62 10.85 20.45
C ASP A 46 24.20 9.37 20.32
N ALA A 47 22.91 9.11 20.11
CA ALA A 47 22.38 7.75 19.97
C ALA A 47 22.50 7.19 18.55
N LEU A 48 22.81 8.03 17.55
CA LEU A 48 22.86 7.61 16.14
C LEU A 48 23.89 6.49 15.88
N PRO A 49 25.12 6.53 16.42
CA PRO A 49 26.08 5.44 16.25
C PRO A 49 25.57 4.10 16.82
N HIS A 50 24.88 4.14 17.96
CA HIS A 50 24.30 2.95 18.58
C HIS A 50 23.15 2.39 17.72
N ALA A 51 22.23 3.24 17.27
CA ALA A 51 21.14 2.83 16.39
C ALA A 51 21.66 2.20 15.08
N ALA A 52 22.72 2.78 14.49
CA ALA A 52 23.36 2.22 13.30
C ALA A 52 23.99 0.84 13.57
N ALA A 53 24.65 0.66 14.72
CA ALA A 53 25.23 -0.62 15.11
C ALA A 53 24.15 -1.70 15.31
N GLU A 54 23.04 -1.36 15.96
CA GLU A 54 21.89 -2.25 16.16
C GLU A 54 21.27 -2.70 14.83
N VAL A 55 20.99 -1.76 13.92
CA VAL A 55 20.48 -2.09 12.58
C VAL A 55 21.46 -3.00 11.85
N ALA A 56 22.75 -2.69 11.86
CA ALA A 56 23.76 -3.52 11.21
C ALA A 56 23.86 -4.93 11.83
N ALA A 57 23.73 -5.06 13.15
CA ALA A 57 23.73 -6.33 13.85
C ALA A 57 22.51 -7.18 13.47
N VAL A 58 21.31 -6.60 13.50
CA VAL A 58 20.06 -7.27 13.11
C VAL A 58 20.10 -7.68 11.62
N THR A 59 20.59 -6.80 10.75
CA THR A 59 20.75 -7.10 9.32
C THR A 59 21.70 -8.28 9.10
N ARG A 60 22.89 -8.29 9.71
CA ARG A 60 23.85 -9.40 9.57
C ARG A 60 23.33 -10.71 10.18
N LYS A 61 22.60 -10.63 11.29
CA LYS A 61 21.96 -11.80 11.90
C LYS A 61 20.92 -12.42 10.97
N ARG A 62 20.11 -11.60 10.31
CA ARG A 62 19.04 -12.06 9.40
C ARG A 62 19.55 -12.43 8.02
N PHE A 63 20.58 -11.77 7.53
CA PHE A 63 21.18 -11.95 6.20
C PHE A 63 22.71 -12.07 6.34
N PRO A 64 23.24 -13.24 6.75
CA PRO A 64 24.67 -13.42 7.00
C PRO A 64 25.55 -13.21 5.76
N ASP A 65 25.01 -13.47 4.57
CA ASP A 65 25.65 -13.26 3.27
C ASP A 65 25.39 -11.86 2.68
N LEU A 66 24.66 -11.00 3.41
CA LEU A 66 24.21 -9.68 2.98
C LEU A 66 23.37 -9.67 1.68
N ARG A 67 22.84 -10.83 1.28
CA ARG A 67 21.91 -10.92 0.13
C ARG A 67 20.51 -10.58 0.58
N ILE A 68 20.26 -9.29 0.78
CA ILE A 68 18.97 -8.79 1.25
C ILE A 68 18.00 -8.72 0.06
N PRO A 69 16.86 -9.44 0.10
CA PRO A 69 15.85 -9.30 -0.94
C PRO A 69 15.24 -7.90 -0.91
N TYR A 70 14.94 -7.35 -2.09
CA TYR A 70 14.22 -6.07 -2.18
C TYR A 70 12.90 -6.13 -1.41
N HIS A 71 12.70 -5.16 -0.53
CA HIS A 71 11.39 -4.94 0.06
C HIS A 71 10.44 -4.44 -1.02
N SER A 72 9.37 -5.18 -1.26
CA SER A 72 8.36 -4.85 -2.25
C SER A 72 7.07 -5.56 -1.90
N ARG A 73 5.97 -5.13 -2.52
CA ARG A 73 4.69 -5.81 -2.37
C ARG A 73 4.77 -7.30 -2.71
N TRP A 74 5.65 -7.68 -3.65
CA TRP A 74 5.91 -9.08 -3.99
C TRP A 74 6.32 -9.94 -2.80
N ARG A 75 7.09 -9.38 -1.85
CA ARG A 75 7.47 -10.11 -0.63
C ARG A 75 6.31 -10.30 0.33
N HIS A 76 5.31 -9.43 0.32
CA HIS A 76 4.11 -9.63 1.15
C HIS A 76 3.21 -10.73 0.60
N PHE A 77 3.21 -11.01 -0.71
CA PHE A 77 2.48 -12.16 -1.27
C PHE A 77 3.09 -13.50 -0.84
N GLU A 78 4.34 -13.49 -0.38
CA GLU A 78 5.05 -14.67 0.14
C GLU A 78 4.78 -14.93 1.64
N ALA A 79 3.90 -14.15 2.28
CA ALA A 79 3.60 -14.26 3.71
C ALA A 79 3.21 -15.69 4.11
N GLY A 80 3.78 -16.18 5.22
CA GLY A 80 3.62 -17.56 5.65
C GLY A 80 4.42 -18.59 4.84
N GLY A 81 5.40 -18.16 4.04
CA GLY A 81 6.29 -19.04 3.27
C GLY A 81 5.62 -19.64 2.03
N VAL A 82 4.56 -19.01 1.53
CA VAL A 82 3.78 -19.51 0.38
C VAL A 82 4.03 -18.62 -0.82
N ASP A 83 4.61 -19.15 -1.90
CA ASP A 83 4.84 -18.40 -3.13
C ASP A 83 3.54 -18.21 -3.94
N ARG A 84 2.71 -17.26 -3.51
CA ARG A 84 1.44 -16.97 -4.21
C ARG A 84 1.65 -16.28 -5.55
N ARG A 85 2.78 -15.60 -5.75
CA ARG A 85 3.16 -15.03 -7.04
C ARG A 85 3.31 -16.14 -8.08
N GLN A 86 4.10 -17.18 -7.77
CA GLN A 86 4.29 -18.31 -8.66
C GLN A 86 2.98 -19.06 -8.92
N ARG A 87 2.10 -19.17 -7.91
CA ARG A 87 0.75 -19.74 -8.07
C ARG A 87 -0.11 -18.97 -9.05
N LEU A 88 -0.07 -17.63 -9.04
CA LEU A 88 -0.77 -16.82 -10.03
C LEU A 88 -0.13 -16.98 -11.42
N GLU A 89 1.20 -16.89 -11.52
CA GLU A 89 1.92 -17.01 -12.79
C GLU A 89 1.68 -18.35 -13.50
N SER A 90 1.47 -19.44 -12.75
CA SER A 90 1.17 -20.76 -13.31
C SER A 90 -0.24 -20.87 -13.91
N ARG A 91 -1.16 -19.97 -13.54
CA ARG A 91 -2.51 -19.87 -14.12
C ARG A 91 -2.56 -19.02 -15.38
N LEU A 92 -1.51 -18.25 -15.68
CA LEU A 92 -1.45 -17.38 -16.84
C LEU A 92 -0.86 -18.11 -18.07
N PRO A 93 -1.36 -17.87 -19.29
CA PRO A 93 -0.79 -18.49 -20.50
C PRO A 93 0.69 -18.16 -20.68
N ALA A 94 1.53 -19.16 -20.98
CA ALA A 94 2.97 -18.98 -21.19
C ALA A 94 3.33 -18.29 -22.52
N THR A 95 2.39 -18.27 -23.45
CA THR A 95 2.57 -17.79 -24.82
C THR A 95 2.47 -16.27 -24.95
N ASP A 96 2.00 -15.55 -23.93
CA ASP A 96 1.91 -14.08 -23.95
C ASP A 96 2.61 -13.44 -22.73
N PRO A 97 3.93 -13.18 -22.83
CA PRO A 97 4.69 -12.49 -21.79
C PRO A 97 4.18 -11.07 -21.49
N ALA A 98 3.59 -10.38 -22.47
CA ALA A 98 3.11 -9.02 -22.29
C ALA A 98 1.80 -9.00 -21.48
N ALA A 99 0.89 -9.95 -21.72
CA ALA A 99 -0.31 -10.14 -20.90
C ALA A 99 0.06 -10.48 -19.46
N ARG A 100 1.01 -11.40 -19.26
CA ARG A 100 1.54 -11.71 -17.92
C ARG A 100 2.05 -10.45 -17.22
N ALA A 101 2.88 -9.65 -17.90
CA ALA A 101 3.37 -8.41 -17.32
C ALA A 101 2.25 -7.44 -16.93
N ARG A 102 1.20 -7.29 -17.76
CA ARG A 102 0.02 -6.46 -17.45
C ARG A 102 -0.71 -6.95 -16.20
N THR A 103 -1.00 -8.24 -16.09
CA THR A 103 -1.60 -8.84 -14.88
C THR A 103 -0.77 -8.57 -13.63
N MET A 104 0.56 -8.70 -13.71
CA MET A 104 1.44 -8.45 -12.56
C MET A 104 1.48 -6.97 -12.16
N ILE A 105 1.42 -6.06 -13.14
CA ILE A 105 1.30 -4.62 -12.91
C ILE A 105 -0.04 -4.31 -12.23
N ASP A 106 -1.14 -4.81 -12.78
CA ASP A 106 -2.50 -4.58 -12.26
C ASP A 106 -2.60 -5.03 -10.81
N LEU A 107 -2.21 -6.28 -10.51
CA LEU A 107 -2.17 -6.82 -9.14
C LEU A 107 -1.35 -5.92 -8.21
N THR A 108 -0.15 -5.53 -8.62
CA THR A 108 0.75 -4.74 -7.76
C THR A 108 0.17 -3.36 -7.48
N VAL A 109 -0.38 -2.69 -8.50
CA VAL A 109 -0.93 -1.34 -8.37
C VAL A 109 -2.11 -1.32 -7.40
N VAL A 110 -3.10 -2.22 -7.57
CA VAL A 110 -4.25 -2.24 -6.65
C VAL A 110 -3.84 -2.67 -5.25
N SER A 111 -2.94 -3.64 -5.13
CA SER A 111 -2.44 -4.09 -3.83
C SER A 111 -1.73 -2.95 -3.09
N VAL A 112 -0.87 -2.17 -3.77
CA VAL A 112 -0.20 -0.99 -3.20
C VAL A 112 -1.18 0.08 -2.75
N LEU A 113 -2.22 0.37 -3.54
CA LEU A 113 -3.25 1.35 -3.15
C LEU A 113 -4.08 0.88 -1.95
N LEU A 114 -4.16 -0.43 -1.73
CA LEU A 114 -4.80 -1.03 -0.56
C LEU A 114 -3.86 -1.13 0.66
N ASP A 115 -2.54 -0.90 0.52
CA ASP A 115 -1.64 -0.70 1.68
C ASP A 115 -1.98 0.62 2.36
N ALA A 116 -2.67 0.50 3.48
CA ALA A 116 -2.75 1.55 4.46
C ALA A 116 -2.75 0.88 5.84
N GLY A 117 -2.71 1.65 6.92
CA GLY A 117 -2.82 1.08 8.26
C GLY A 117 -4.07 0.18 8.37
N ALA A 118 -3.88 -1.09 8.73
CA ALA A 118 -4.98 -2.04 8.90
C ALA A 118 -5.73 -1.85 10.24
N GLY A 119 -5.13 -1.11 11.17
CA GLY A 119 -5.51 -1.16 12.58
C GLY A 119 -4.83 -2.33 13.29
N PRO A 120 -4.83 -2.33 14.63
CA PRO A 120 -4.21 -3.40 15.43
C PRO A 120 -5.06 -4.68 15.47
N ASP A 121 -6.37 -4.57 15.26
CA ASP A 121 -7.33 -5.66 15.53
C ASP A 121 -7.75 -6.44 14.28
N TRP A 122 -7.46 -5.93 13.07
CA TRP A 122 -7.84 -6.60 11.84
C TRP A 122 -6.92 -7.78 11.51
N GLU A 123 -7.55 -8.90 11.13
CA GLU A 123 -6.87 -10.13 10.74
C GLU A 123 -7.46 -10.72 9.45
N PHE A 124 -6.60 -11.32 8.62
CA PHE A 124 -7.01 -12.10 7.45
C PHE A 124 -6.68 -13.58 7.66
N HIS A 125 -7.66 -14.44 7.42
CA HIS A 125 -7.56 -15.89 7.60
C HIS A 125 -7.47 -16.60 6.25
N GLU A 126 -6.44 -17.44 6.07
CA GLU A 126 -6.25 -18.28 4.88
C GLU A 126 -5.72 -19.65 5.31
N ASP A 127 -6.42 -20.73 4.96
CA ASP A 127 -5.96 -22.12 5.15
C ASP A 127 -5.46 -22.43 6.58
N GLY A 128 -6.16 -21.91 7.60
CA GLY A 128 -5.80 -22.08 9.01
C GLY A 128 -4.64 -21.21 9.50
N ARG A 129 -4.17 -20.26 8.69
CA ARG A 129 -3.18 -19.22 9.06
C ARG A 129 -3.86 -17.88 9.21
N THR A 130 -3.30 -17.07 10.10
CA THR A 130 -3.74 -15.70 10.34
C THR A 130 -2.63 -14.73 9.94
N PHE A 131 -3.00 -13.70 9.18
CA PHE A 131 -2.11 -12.66 8.69
C PHE A 131 -2.65 -11.29 9.11
N THR A 132 -1.76 -10.38 9.52
CA THR A 132 -2.14 -9.03 9.98
C THR A 132 -1.33 -7.97 9.25
N ARG A 133 -1.70 -6.70 9.42
CA ARG A 133 -0.96 -5.55 8.87
C ARG A 133 -0.76 -5.68 7.34
N SER A 134 0.36 -5.18 6.82
CA SER A 134 0.65 -5.17 5.37
C SER A 134 0.73 -6.55 4.74
N GLU A 135 1.13 -7.58 5.49
CA GLU A 135 1.14 -8.97 5.00
C GLU A 135 -0.28 -9.47 4.79
N GLY A 136 -1.17 -9.31 5.78
CA GLY A 136 -2.58 -9.65 5.65
C GLY A 136 -3.26 -8.89 4.51
N LEU A 137 -3.02 -7.58 4.39
CA LEU A 137 -3.58 -6.77 3.30
C LEU A 137 -3.11 -7.23 1.92
N ALA A 138 -1.86 -7.69 1.79
CA ALA A 138 -1.35 -8.23 0.53
C ALA A 138 -2.03 -9.55 0.18
N VAL A 139 -2.16 -10.46 1.16
CA VAL A 139 -2.85 -11.75 0.95
C VAL A 139 -4.32 -11.51 0.58
N ALA A 140 -5.05 -10.72 1.37
CA ALA A 140 -6.44 -10.35 1.08
C ALA A 140 -6.61 -9.70 -0.30
N GLY A 141 -5.74 -8.74 -0.64
CA GLY A 141 -5.77 -8.07 -1.94
C GLY A 141 -5.48 -9.00 -3.11
N LEU A 142 -4.62 -10.00 -2.93
CA LEU A 142 -4.38 -11.03 -3.94
C LEU A 142 -5.62 -11.92 -4.14
N HIS A 143 -6.24 -12.38 -3.05
CA HIS A 143 -7.49 -13.17 -3.14
C HIS A 143 -8.61 -12.38 -3.80
N ALA A 144 -8.76 -11.09 -3.47
CA ALA A 144 -9.71 -10.20 -4.12
C ALA A 144 -9.46 -10.10 -5.64
N PHE A 145 -8.18 -9.97 -6.04
CA PHE A 145 -7.77 -9.94 -7.44
C PHE A 145 -8.03 -11.26 -8.16
N GLU A 146 -7.64 -12.40 -7.57
CA GLU A 146 -7.86 -13.72 -8.15
C GLU A 146 -9.35 -14.07 -8.26
N ALA A 147 -10.19 -13.53 -7.38
CA ALA A 147 -11.64 -13.65 -7.42
C ALA A 147 -12.30 -12.72 -8.48
N GLY A 148 -11.52 -11.92 -9.20
CA GLY A 148 -12.02 -11.02 -10.24
C GLY A 148 -12.70 -9.76 -9.73
N LEU A 149 -12.54 -9.39 -8.44
CA LEU A 149 -13.21 -8.22 -7.84
C LEU A 149 -12.94 -6.91 -8.60
N PHE A 150 -11.79 -6.83 -9.29
CA PHE A 150 -11.34 -5.64 -10.00
C PHE A 150 -11.48 -5.73 -11.53
N SER A 151 -12.08 -6.82 -12.04
CA SER A 151 -12.37 -7.02 -13.47
C SER A 151 -13.88 -6.93 -13.73
N SER A 152 -14.24 -6.27 -14.82
CA SER A 152 -15.61 -6.24 -15.35
C SER A 152 -15.87 -7.37 -16.35
N ASP A 153 -14.83 -8.11 -16.72
CA ASP A 153 -14.87 -9.23 -17.65
C ASP A 153 -14.75 -10.56 -16.88
N PRO A 154 -15.80 -11.39 -16.82
CA PRO A 154 -15.74 -12.67 -16.11
C PRO A 154 -14.83 -13.70 -16.78
N ASP A 155 -14.53 -13.54 -18.07
CA ASP A 155 -13.65 -14.44 -18.82
C ASP A 155 -12.16 -14.05 -18.67
N ASP A 156 -11.89 -12.85 -18.15
CA ASP A 156 -10.55 -12.35 -17.81
C ASP A 156 -10.52 -11.78 -16.39
N PRO A 157 -10.49 -12.61 -15.33
CA PRO A 157 -10.53 -12.15 -13.95
C PRO A 157 -9.21 -11.52 -13.47
N TYR A 158 -8.10 -11.74 -14.18
CA TYR A 158 -6.75 -11.33 -13.74
C TYR A 158 -6.30 -10.00 -14.34
N ARG A 159 -7.21 -9.03 -14.34
CA ARG A 159 -7.03 -7.66 -14.81
C ARG A 159 -7.68 -6.67 -13.86
N VAL A 160 -7.30 -5.41 -14.00
CA VAL A 160 -7.95 -4.29 -13.32
C VAL A 160 -8.46 -3.32 -14.36
N ASP A 161 -9.76 -3.01 -14.35
CA ASP A 161 -10.33 -2.06 -15.29
C ASP A 161 -11.16 -0.94 -14.64
N ALA A 162 -11.37 0.12 -15.42
CA ALA A 162 -12.06 1.31 -14.97
C ALA A 162 -13.52 1.05 -14.58
N ALA A 163 -14.21 0.12 -15.24
CA ALA A 163 -15.62 -0.14 -15.00
C ALA A 163 -15.81 -0.84 -13.65
N ALA A 164 -15.07 -1.91 -13.39
CA ALA A 164 -15.10 -2.62 -12.12
C ALA A 164 -14.66 -1.73 -10.96
N LEU A 165 -13.56 -0.99 -11.11
CA LEU A 165 -13.09 -0.09 -10.06
C LEU A 165 -14.12 1.00 -9.70
N ARG A 166 -14.85 1.56 -10.69
CA ARG A 166 -15.90 2.56 -10.43
C ARG A 166 -17.13 1.95 -9.75
N ALA A 167 -17.45 0.69 -10.03
CA ALA A 167 -18.57 -0.04 -9.44
C ALA A 167 -18.24 -0.62 -8.05
N LEU A 168 -16.97 -0.64 -7.64
CA LEU A 168 -16.53 -1.22 -6.38
C LEU A 168 -17.21 -0.58 -5.17
N THR A 169 -18.00 -1.38 -4.45
CA THR A 169 -18.65 -0.98 -3.20
C THR A 169 -17.72 -1.23 -2.00
N THR A 170 -17.96 -0.49 -0.91
CA THR A 170 -17.26 -0.77 0.36
C THR A 170 -17.55 -2.19 0.83
N ASP A 171 -18.80 -2.67 0.73
CA ASP A 171 -19.20 -4.00 1.19
C ASP A 171 -18.54 -5.14 0.42
N ALA A 172 -18.38 -5.00 -0.91
CA ALA A 172 -17.66 -6.00 -1.71
C ALA A 172 -16.19 -6.08 -1.29
N LEU A 173 -15.55 -4.94 -1.05
CA LEU A 173 -14.19 -4.89 -0.52
C LEU A 173 -14.12 -5.45 0.91
N ALA A 174 -15.13 -5.16 1.75
CA ALA A 174 -15.24 -5.68 3.12
C ALA A 174 -15.25 -7.21 3.10
N GLY A 175 -16.12 -7.81 2.28
CA GLY A 175 -16.21 -9.27 2.13
C GLY A 175 -14.89 -9.88 1.68
N ALA A 176 -14.23 -9.30 0.67
CA ALA A 176 -12.94 -9.78 0.19
C ALA A 176 -11.81 -9.67 1.23
N PHE A 177 -11.90 -8.68 2.14
CA PHE A 177 -10.94 -8.44 3.22
C PHE A 177 -11.37 -9.06 4.55
N GLN A 178 -12.45 -9.85 4.58
CA GLN A 178 -13.02 -10.44 5.79
C GLN A 178 -13.35 -9.40 6.87
N ALA A 179 -13.60 -8.15 6.48
CA ALA A 179 -13.83 -7.04 7.39
C ALA A 179 -15.29 -6.97 7.82
N GLY A 180 -15.52 -6.76 9.12
CA GLY A 180 -16.86 -6.65 9.70
C GLY A 180 -16.80 -6.07 11.12
N PRO A 181 -17.93 -6.01 11.84
CA PRO A 181 -17.99 -5.49 13.20
C PRO A 181 -17.00 -6.16 14.17
N ASP A 182 -16.82 -7.48 14.04
CA ASP A 182 -15.93 -8.28 14.89
C ASP A 182 -14.50 -8.38 14.33
N ASN A 183 -14.24 -7.83 13.14
CA ASN A 183 -12.92 -7.80 12.49
C ASN A 183 -12.73 -6.47 11.73
N PRO A 184 -12.59 -5.34 12.44
CA PRO A 184 -12.69 -4.02 11.83
C PRO A 184 -11.42 -3.63 11.07
N LEU A 185 -11.52 -3.46 9.75
CA LEU A 185 -10.44 -2.90 8.94
C LEU A 185 -10.45 -1.37 8.96
N LEU A 186 -9.47 -0.76 9.63
CA LEU A 186 -9.35 0.70 9.73
C LEU A 186 -9.22 1.33 8.33
N GLY A 187 -10.09 2.27 7.97
CA GLY A 187 -10.00 3.04 6.72
C GLY A 187 -10.52 2.30 5.48
N LEU A 188 -11.39 1.30 5.64
CA LEU A 188 -12.00 0.55 4.54
C LEU A 188 -12.71 1.44 3.50
N ASP A 189 -13.53 2.41 3.94
CA ASP A 189 -14.21 3.35 3.03
C ASP A 189 -13.23 4.17 2.20
N GLY A 190 -12.15 4.62 2.82
CA GLY A 190 -11.09 5.36 2.16
C GLY A 190 -10.41 4.54 1.06
N ARG A 191 -10.20 3.24 1.29
CA ARG A 191 -9.66 2.31 0.28
C ARG A 191 -10.61 2.14 -0.90
N ALA A 192 -11.89 1.87 -0.65
CA ALA A 192 -12.88 1.73 -1.71
C ALA A 192 -13.03 3.03 -2.53
N ALA A 193 -13.07 4.19 -1.85
CA ALA A 193 -13.12 5.49 -2.51
C ALA A 193 -11.86 5.78 -3.35
N LEU A 194 -10.67 5.41 -2.87
CA LEU A 194 -9.41 5.55 -3.60
C LEU A 194 -9.43 4.74 -4.89
N LEU A 195 -9.88 3.49 -4.84
CA LEU A 195 -9.99 2.63 -6.02
C LEU A 195 -11.04 3.14 -7.02
N ARG A 196 -12.21 3.61 -6.54
CA ARG A 196 -13.20 4.27 -7.41
C ARG A 196 -12.63 5.51 -8.12
N ARG A 197 -11.82 6.31 -7.41
CA ARG A 197 -11.12 7.47 -8.00
C ARG A 197 -10.09 7.05 -9.04
N LEU A 198 -9.36 5.95 -8.82
CA LEU A 198 -8.49 5.37 -9.85
C LEU A 198 -9.31 4.98 -11.09
N GLY A 199 -10.43 4.27 -10.91
CA GLY A 199 -11.32 3.88 -12.00
C GLY A 199 -11.83 5.10 -12.80
N ALA A 200 -12.20 6.18 -12.13
CA ALA A 200 -12.57 7.42 -12.79
C ALA A 200 -11.40 8.05 -13.58
N ALA A 201 -10.18 8.01 -13.04
CA ALA A 201 -9.00 8.57 -13.68
C ALA A 201 -8.56 7.77 -14.93
N LEU A 202 -8.74 6.44 -14.91
CA LEU A 202 -8.52 5.55 -16.05
C LEU A 202 -9.57 5.80 -17.14
N ALA A 203 -10.85 5.90 -16.78
CA ALA A 203 -11.91 6.19 -17.74
C ALA A 203 -11.73 7.55 -18.46
N ALA A 204 -11.17 8.55 -17.77
CA ALA A 204 -10.90 9.86 -18.34
C ALA A 204 -9.63 9.90 -19.23
N ARG A 205 -8.76 8.89 -19.14
CA ARG A 205 -7.48 8.79 -19.87
C ARG A 205 -7.24 7.34 -20.28
N PRO A 206 -8.00 6.84 -21.27
CA PRO A 206 -7.93 5.46 -21.72
C PRO A 206 -6.59 5.12 -22.39
#